data_AF-A0AAV9I0T4-F1
#
_entry.id   AF-A0AAV9I0T4-F1
#
_cell.length_a   1.000
_cell.length_b   1.000
_cell.length_c   1.000
_cell.angle_alpha   90.00
_cell.angle_beta   90.00
_cell.angle_gamma   90.00
#
_symmetry.space_group_name_H-M   'P 1'
#
loop_
_entity.id
_entity.type
_entity.pdbx_description
1 polymer ?
#
loop_
_entity_poly.entity_id
_entity_poly.type
_entity_poly.pdbx_seq_one_letter_code
_entity_poly.pdbx_strand_id
1 'polypeptide(L)'
;MDASTKESRSLSRTDWRSTSSTLLDQDSQLSNVSQESDNTDRLGLSLSTSWTRFLNAVQCSQEVWGLKRSLEDHTRNTSASIGSLHKEIIDCHEIATTSAIEARSRIEQIASGINEIAPLKAAIATLQEHAARDDADIKRRFEVHREALERVRNLASQGATTKTVESLQAEIRDLRQEKLQVGQKPGSVEERTTALESELVSWKTDMENRLDTLELQFITEKKAAEIKLRDTEKEIAALRHQTETQTAGMSKQLSRLEQNLTQISSEPRHTLPPAILVFLDELVGQKDNLMKMLEDASRETITALTPETPPEMVQSHEPVTKQLTKRKAESDLPQPVPKRASSSAPIETLFDRNSEDYKALKAWYVICREEYKSHPPKSDVAFIWKFISSIENPDVSKTIQEALLQALPDIAKGLTWKKFREALVYHPS
;
A
#
# COMPACT_ATOMS: atom_id res chain seq x y z
N MET A 1 30.31 5.98 -14.71
CA MET A 1 31.24 5.12 -15.47
C MET A 1 30.84 3.70 -15.17
N ASP A 2 30.12 3.07 -16.10
CA ASP A 2 30.31 1.67 -16.45
C ASP A 2 29.51 1.43 -17.72
N ALA A 3 30.27 1.12 -18.76
CA ALA A 3 29.79 0.81 -20.09
C ALA A 3 29.74 -0.70 -20.20
N SER A 4 28.57 -1.28 -20.50
CA SER A 4 28.56 -2.60 -21.12
C SER A 4 27.21 -2.97 -21.74
N THR A 5 27.30 -3.24 -23.05
CA THR A 5 26.60 -4.30 -23.81
C THR A 5 25.06 -4.30 -23.85
N LYS A 6 24.39 -4.37 -25.01
CA LYS A 6 24.62 -5.28 -26.15
C LYS A 6 23.95 -4.72 -27.42
N GLU A 7 24.72 -4.74 -28.51
CA GLU A 7 24.24 -4.59 -29.88
C GLU A 7 23.20 -5.68 -30.21
N SER A 8 22.02 -5.27 -30.64
CA SER A 8 21.05 -6.15 -31.29
C SER A 8 21.46 -6.30 -32.76
N ARG A 9 22.11 -7.42 -33.08
CA ARG A 9 22.35 -7.85 -34.47
C ARG A 9 21.01 -8.17 -35.12
N SER A 10 20.60 -7.32 -36.05
CA SER A 10 19.55 -7.58 -37.01
C SER A 10 19.96 -8.77 -37.90
N LEU A 11 19.34 -9.93 -37.67
CA LEU A 11 19.45 -11.06 -38.59
C LEU A 11 18.63 -10.72 -39.84
N SER A 12 19.38 -10.45 -40.90
CA SER A 12 18.92 -10.24 -42.26
C SER A 12 18.07 -11.43 -42.72
N ARG A 13 16.82 -11.10 -43.02
CA ARG A 13 15.83 -11.94 -43.66
C ARG A 13 16.34 -12.33 -45.05
N THR A 14 16.78 -13.57 -45.22
CA THR A 14 17.14 -14.13 -46.53
C THR A 14 15.88 -14.35 -47.34
N ASP A 15 15.69 -13.51 -48.36
CA ASP A 15 14.74 -13.70 -49.44
C ASP A 15 15.15 -14.93 -50.27
N TRP A 16 14.46 -16.05 -50.07
CA TRP A 16 14.59 -17.21 -50.94
C TRP A 16 13.55 -17.15 -52.06
N ARG A 17 14.06 -16.77 -53.25
CA ARG A 17 13.61 -17.05 -54.62
C ARG A 17 12.24 -17.76 -54.75
N SER A 18 11.25 -17.02 -55.22
CA SER A 18 10.21 -17.57 -56.10
C SER A 18 10.70 -17.52 -57.54
N THR A 19 11.30 -18.62 -57.99
CA THR A 19 11.49 -18.90 -59.42
C THR A 19 10.95 -20.29 -59.69
N SER A 20 9.80 -20.36 -60.37
CA SER A 20 9.62 -21.19 -61.57
C SER A 20 8.14 -21.49 -61.85
N SER A 21 7.83 -21.51 -63.14
CA SER A 21 6.66 -22.13 -63.81
C SER A 21 5.31 -21.41 -63.66
N THR A 22 4.59 -21.04 -64.72
CA THR A 22 4.68 -21.44 -66.13
C THR A 22 3.98 -20.41 -67.02
N LEU A 23 4.77 -19.89 -67.96
CA LEU A 23 4.37 -19.37 -69.25
C LEU A 23 4.10 -20.58 -70.17
N LEU A 24 2.97 -20.61 -70.88
CA LEU A 24 2.73 -21.19 -72.21
C LEU A 24 1.24 -21.55 -72.35
N ASP A 25 0.47 -20.56 -72.79
CA ASP A 25 -0.78 -20.78 -73.50
C ASP A 25 -0.48 -20.37 -74.95
N GLN A 26 -0.12 -21.33 -75.81
CA GLN A 26 -0.18 -21.13 -77.25
C GLN A 26 -0.20 -22.46 -78.01
N ASP A 27 -1.22 -22.54 -78.86
CA ASP A 27 -1.34 -23.37 -80.05
C ASP A 27 -1.68 -24.86 -79.86
N SER A 28 -2.99 -25.05 -79.64
CA SER A 28 -3.71 -26.13 -80.31
C SER A 28 -3.60 -25.97 -81.82
N GLN A 29 -3.13 -27.05 -82.45
CA GLN A 29 -3.44 -27.57 -83.79
C GLN A 29 -2.16 -27.86 -84.56
N LEU A 30 -1.78 -29.14 -84.58
CA LEU A 30 -1.52 -29.92 -85.80
C LEU A 30 -1.04 -31.35 -85.45
N SER A 31 -1.54 -32.29 -86.25
CA SER A 31 -0.98 -33.61 -86.57
C SER A 31 -0.98 -34.74 -85.51
N ASN A 32 -1.99 -35.61 -85.66
CA ASN A 32 -1.95 -37.05 -85.44
C ASN A 32 -0.75 -37.71 -86.19
N VAL A 33 0.42 -37.86 -85.56
CA VAL A 33 1.40 -38.93 -85.86
C VAL A 33 2.25 -39.16 -84.62
N SER A 34 2.39 -40.42 -84.18
CA SER A 34 3.26 -40.94 -83.10
C SER A 34 2.62 -41.09 -81.71
N GLN A 35 1.75 -42.10 -81.57
CA GLN A 35 1.06 -42.43 -80.31
C GLN A 35 1.86 -43.39 -79.39
N GLU A 36 3.11 -43.76 -79.76
CA GLU A 36 3.94 -44.70 -78.98
C GLU A 36 5.15 -44.08 -78.25
N SER A 37 5.57 -42.84 -78.58
CA SER A 37 6.63 -42.13 -77.84
C SER A 37 6.14 -41.30 -76.65
N ASP A 38 4.84 -40.97 -76.60
CA ASP A 38 4.21 -40.14 -75.55
C ASP A 38 4.06 -40.87 -74.19
N ASN A 39 4.05 -42.20 -74.20
CA ASN A 39 3.91 -42.99 -72.97
C ASN A 39 5.19 -42.97 -72.12
N THR A 40 6.36 -42.85 -72.75
CA THR A 40 7.65 -42.74 -72.05
C THR A 40 7.81 -41.39 -71.35
N ASP A 41 7.35 -40.30 -71.96
CA ASP A 41 7.41 -38.96 -71.36
C ASP A 41 6.38 -38.77 -70.23
N ARG A 42 5.20 -39.39 -70.35
CA ARG A 42 4.21 -39.44 -69.26
C ARG A 42 4.74 -40.12 -68.01
N LEU A 43 5.50 -41.21 -68.16
CA LEU A 43 6.11 -41.89 -67.03
C LEU A 43 7.17 -41.01 -66.36
N GLY A 44 8.02 -40.34 -67.15
CA GLY A 44 9.04 -39.40 -66.67
C GLY A 44 8.43 -38.22 -65.90
N LEU A 45 7.36 -37.62 -66.42
CA LEU A 45 6.64 -36.53 -65.74
C LEU A 45 5.95 -36.99 -64.46
N SER A 46 5.35 -38.18 -64.45
CA SER A 46 4.72 -38.76 -63.26
C SER A 46 5.74 -39.06 -62.16
N LEU A 47 6.90 -39.62 -62.51
CA LEU A 47 8.00 -39.88 -61.59
C LEU A 47 8.61 -38.58 -61.06
N SER A 48 8.86 -37.58 -61.92
CA SER A 48 9.38 -36.27 -61.51
C SER A 48 8.43 -35.55 -60.55
N THR A 49 7.12 -35.58 -60.84
CA THR A 49 6.10 -34.98 -59.97
C THR A 49 5.99 -35.72 -58.64
N SER A 50 6.00 -37.06 -58.66
CA SER A 50 5.97 -37.88 -57.44
C SER A 50 7.22 -37.68 -56.58
N TRP A 51 8.39 -37.54 -57.21
CA TRP A 51 9.65 -37.25 -56.53
C TRP A 51 9.66 -35.87 -55.89
N THR A 52 9.18 -34.85 -56.60
CA THR A 52 9.05 -33.49 -56.05
C THR A 52 8.10 -33.46 -54.85
N ARG A 53 6.98 -34.19 -54.93
CA ARG A 53 6.04 -34.36 -53.79
C ARG A 53 6.68 -35.07 -52.61
N PHE A 54 7.45 -36.12 -52.85
CA PHE A 54 8.19 -36.83 -51.81
C PHE A 54 9.19 -35.90 -51.11
N LEU A 55 9.99 -35.14 -51.86
CA LEU A 55 10.94 -34.18 -51.29
C LEU A 55 10.24 -33.08 -50.48
N ASN A 56 9.11 -32.56 -50.97
CA ASN A 56 8.30 -31.60 -50.22
C ASN A 56 7.74 -32.20 -48.92
N ALA A 57 7.28 -33.46 -48.94
CA ALA A 57 6.80 -34.14 -47.74
C ALA A 57 7.92 -34.35 -46.70
N VAL A 58 9.13 -34.68 -47.16
CA VAL A 58 10.32 -34.78 -46.29
C VAL A 58 10.67 -33.42 -45.69
N GLN A 59 10.63 -32.35 -46.49
CA GLN A 59 10.86 -30.99 -46.00
C GLN A 59 9.82 -30.58 -44.96
N CYS A 60 8.52 -30.78 -45.25
CA CYS A 60 7.45 -30.51 -44.28
C CYS A 60 7.63 -31.30 -42.98
N SER A 61 8.08 -32.56 -43.06
CA SER A 61 8.36 -33.38 -41.87
C SER A 61 9.50 -32.79 -41.03
N GLN A 62 10.55 -32.25 -41.66
CA GLN A 62 11.64 -31.56 -40.96
C GLN A 62 11.17 -30.25 -40.31
N GLU A 63 10.33 -29.48 -41.01
CA GLU A 63 9.75 -28.24 -40.49
C GLU A 63 8.84 -28.52 -39.28
N VAL A 64 7.98 -29.54 -39.35
CA VAL A 64 7.13 -29.99 -38.23
C VAL A 64 8.00 -30.42 -37.05
N TRP A 65 9.08 -31.15 -37.29
CA TRP A 65 9.99 -31.58 -36.23
C TRP A 65 10.73 -30.39 -35.58
N GLY A 66 11.11 -29.39 -36.39
CA GLY A 66 11.68 -28.13 -35.91
C GLY A 66 10.70 -27.32 -35.05
N LEU A 67 9.44 -27.19 -35.50
CA LEU A 67 8.37 -26.54 -34.74
C LEU A 67 8.09 -27.26 -33.43
N LYS A 68 8.02 -28.59 -33.45
CA LYS A 68 7.85 -29.40 -32.24
C LYS A 68 8.96 -29.14 -31.23
N ARG A 69 10.23 -29.17 -31.67
CA ARG A 69 11.38 -28.87 -30.80
C ARG A 69 11.33 -27.46 -30.24
N SER A 70 10.98 -26.48 -31.07
CA SER A 70 10.83 -25.09 -30.63
C SER A 70 9.72 -24.92 -29.60
N LEU A 71 8.60 -25.65 -29.73
CA LEU A 71 7.51 -25.65 -28.76
C LEU A 71 7.95 -26.29 -27.45
N GLU A 72 8.63 -27.44 -27.49
CA GLU A 72 9.18 -28.10 -26.30
C GLU A 72 10.17 -27.18 -25.54
N ASP A 73 11.05 -26.49 -26.26
CA ASP A 73 12.00 -25.55 -25.67
C ASP A 73 11.29 -24.31 -25.09
N HIS A 74 10.26 -23.81 -25.77
CA HIS A 74 9.43 -22.74 -25.23
C HIS A 74 8.74 -23.18 -23.94
N THR A 75 8.11 -24.36 -23.91
CA THR A 75 7.47 -24.91 -22.71
C THR A 75 8.47 -25.05 -21.57
N ARG A 76 9.67 -25.61 -21.82
CA ARG A 76 10.73 -25.69 -20.79
C ARG A 76 11.12 -24.32 -20.25
N ASN A 77 11.30 -23.32 -21.13
CA ASN A 77 11.65 -21.96 -20.72
C ASN A 77 10.53 -21.32 -19.91
N THR A 78 9.27 -21.45 -20.33
CA THR A 78 8.12 -20.94 -19.58
C THR A 78 8.01 -21.60 -18.21
N SER A 79 8.16 -22.92 -18.11
CA SER A 79 8.17 -23.62 -16.82
C SER A 79 9.31 -23.16 -15.91
N ALA A 80 10.50 -22.92 -16.46
CA ALA A 80 11.63 -22.38 -15.69
C ALA A 80 11.36 -20.94 -15.20
N SER A 81 10.78 -20.08 -16.05
CA SER A 81 10.40 -18.72 -15.68
C SER A 81 9.31 -18.70 -14.60
N ILE A 82 8.29 -19.57 -14.70
CA ILE A 82 7.26 -19.72 -13.65
C ILE A 82 7.91 -20.17 -12.33
N GLY A 83 8.84 -21.13 -12.38
CA GLY A 83 9.59 -21.57 -11.21
C GLY A 83 10.40 -20.44 -10.55
N SER A 84 11.05 -19.60 -11.35
CA SER A 84 11.79 -18.43 -10.86
C SER A 84 10.86 -17.42 -10.17
N LEU A 85 9.75 -17.08 -10.83
CA LEU A 85 8.77 -16.13 -10.29
C LEU A 85 8.11 -16.65 -9.01
N HIS A 86 7.83 -17.95 -8.93
CA HIS A 86 7.31 -18.56 -7.71
C HIS A 86 8.30 -18.46 -6.54
N LYS A 87 9.59 -18.68 -6.82
CA LYS A 87 10.66 -18.49 -5.82
C LYS A 87 10.75 -17.04 -5.36
N GLU A 88 10.70 -16.07 -6.27
CA GLU A 88 10.72 -14.65 -5.93
C GLU A 88 9.52 -14.22 -5.08
N ILE A 89 8.32 -14.77 -5.35
CA ILE A 89 7.13 -14.55 -4.52
C ILE A 89 7.33 -15.10 -3.10
N ILE A 90 7.89 -16.30 -2.97
CA ILE A 90 8.20 -16.89 -1.65
C ILE A 90 9.20 -16.00 -0.90
N ASP A 91 10.28 -15.58 -1.56
CA ASP A 91 11.30 -14.71 -0.95
C ASP A 91 10.69 -13.36 -0.53
N CYS A 92 9.81 -12.77 -1.35
CA CYS A 92 9.09 -11.54 -1.01
C CYS A 92 8.15 -11.73 0.20
N HIS A 93 7.46 -12.87 0.27
CA HIS A 93 6.60 -13.19 1.40
C HIS A 93 7.39 -13.40 2.69
N GLU A 94 8.56 -14.03 2.63
CA GLU A 94 9.47 -14.18 3.78
C GLU A 94 10.00 -12.81 4.27
N ILE A 95 10.37 -11.91 3.36
CA ILE A 95 10.78 -10.54 3.71
C ILE A 95 9.61 -9.76 4.33
N ALA A 96 8.40 -9.88 3.78
CA ALA A 96 7.23 -9.19 4.31
C ALA A 96 6.83 -9.71 5.71
N THR A 97 6.88 -11.03 5.93
CA THR A 97 6.56 -11.65 7.22
C THR A 97 7.59 -11.30 8.29
N THR A 98 8.89 -11.34 7.95
CA THR A 98 9.97 -10.91 8.87
C THR A 98 9.85 -9.44 9.24
N SER A 99 9.58 -8.55 8.27
CA SER A 99 9.32 -7.13 8.53
C SER A 99 8.10 -6.89 9.42
N ALA A 100 7.01 -7.64 9.21
CA ALA A 100 5.82 -7.56 10.05
C ALA A 100 6.08 -8.00 11.51
N ILE A 101 6.88 -9.06 11.70
CA ILE A 101 7.29 -9.52 13.03
C ILE A 101 8.14 -8.45 13.73
N GLU A 102 9.10 -7.84 13.03
CA GLU A 102 9.93 -6.77 13.59
C GLU A 102 9.09 -5.54 13.97
N ALA A 103 8.16 -5.11 13.11
CA ALA A 103 7.26 -4.01 13.41
C ALA A 103 6.40 -4.30 14.66
N ARG A 104 5.89 -5.52 14.80
CA ARG A 104 5.14 -5.95 15.99
C ARG A 104 6.02 -5.91 17.25
N SER A 105 7.25 -6.40 17.18
CA SER A 105 8.20 -6.34 18.31
C SER A 105 8.48 -4.89 18.73
N ARG A 106 8.63 -3.96 17.78
CA ARG A 106 8.82 -2.53 18.09
C ARG A 106 7.59 -1.91 18.75
N ILE A 107 6.38 -2.26 18.29
CA ILE A 107 5.12 -1.81 18.92
C ILE A 107 5.01 -2.33 20.35
N GLU A 108 5.33 -3.60 20.57
CA GLU A 108 5.32 -4.21 21.92
C GLU A 108 6.35 -3.53 22.85
N GLN A 109 7.53 -3.16 22.34
CA GLN A 109 8.54 -2.39 23.08
C GLN A 109 8.06 -0.96 23.42
N ILE A 110 7.38 -0.28 22.50
CA ILE A 110 6.80 1.04 22.77
C ILE A 110 5.69 0.91 23.82
N ALA A 111 4.84 -0.11 23.71
CA ALA A 111 3.78 -0.37 24.68
C ALA A 111 4.33 -0.67 26.08
N SER A 112 5.42 -1.44 26.21
CA SER A 112 6.08 -1.65 27.50
C SER A 112 6.63 -0.36 28.08
N GLY A 113 7.27 0.49 27.25
CA GLY A 113 7.73 1.82 27.68
C GLY A 113 6.60 2.73 28.16
N ILE A 114 5.44 2.72 27.49
CA ILE A 114 4.25 3.47 27.93
C ILE A 114 3.74 2.96 29.29
N ASN A 115 3.77 1.65 29.51
CA ASN A 115 3.36 1.06 30.79
C ASN A 115 4.31 1.46 31.93
N GLU A 116 5.58 1.71 31.66
CA GLU A 116 6.55 2.25 32.64
C GLU A 116 6.29 3.72 33.01
N ILE A 117 5.61 4.50 32.14
CA ILE A 117 5.24 5.89 32.43
C ILE A 117 4.12 5.97 33.49
N ALA A 118 3.22 4.99 33.55
CA ALA A 118 2.11 4.98 34.50
C ALA A 118 2.55 5.04 35.98
N PRO A 119 3.48 4.21 36.49
CA PRO A 119 3.97 4.30 37.86
C PRO A 119 4.75 5.60 38.12
N LEU A 120 5.46 6.14 37.11
CA LEU A 120 6.12 7.45 37.25
C LEU A 120 5.12 8.59 37.44
N LYS A 121 4.01 8.60 36.69
CA LYS A 121 2.91 9.56 36.90
C LYS A 121 2.32 9.44 38.31
N ALA A 122 2.14 8.22 38.81
CA ALA A 122 1.68 7.99 40.18
C ALA A 122 2.69 8.51 41.21
N ALA A 123 3.99 8.25 41.02
CA ALA A 123 5.06 8.75 41.89
C ALA A 123 5.09 10.29 41.93
N ILE A 124 4.98 10.95 40.77
CA ILE A 124 4.89 12.43 40.69
C ILE A 124 3.68 12.95 41.47
N ALA A 125 2.50 12.33 41.30
CA ALA A 125 1.30 12.72 42.04
C ALA A 125 1.50 12.58 43.56
N THR A 126 2.15 11.50 44.02
CA THR A 126 2.44 11.33 45.45
C THR A 126 3.45 12.36 45.98
N LEU A 127 4.46 12.73 45.18
CA LEU A 127 5.43 13.77 45.55
C LEU A 127 4.76 15.14 45.62
N GLN A 128 3.87 15.46 44.67
CA GLN A 128 3.08 16.68 44.69
C GLN A 128 2.17 16.77 45.93
N GLU A 129 1.56 15.65 46.33
CA GLU A 129 0.76 15.59 47.56
C GLU A 129 1.61 15.81 48.83
N HIS A 130 2.81 15.21 48.90
CA HIS A 130 3.73 15.45 50.02
C HIS A 130 4.19 16.90 50.07
N ALA A 131 4.56 17.50 48.94
CA ALA A 131 4.94 18.91 48.87
C ALA A 131 3.80 19.83 49.32
N ALA A 132 2.56 19.54 48.96
CA ALA A 132 1.39 20.30 49.41
C ALA A 132 1.14 20.17 50.92
N ARG A 133 1.36 18.98 51.50
CA ARG A 133 1.27 18.77 52.96
C ARG A 133 2.38 19.51 53.70
N ASP A 134 3.61 19.46 53.18
CA ASP A 134 4.75 20.16 53.77
C ASP A 134 4.55 21.67 53.75
N ASP A 135 4.04 22.25 52.65
CA ASP A 135 3.67 23.67 52.58
C ASP A 135 2.60 24.05 53.61
N ALA A 136 1.58 23.20 53.78
CA ALA A 136 0.55 23.40 54.79
C ALA A 136 1.11 23.32 56.23
N ASP A 137 2.01 22.39 56.52
CA ASP A 137 2.64 22.27 57.84
C ASP A 137 3.58 23.45 58.12
N ILE A 138 4.36 23.88 57.12
CA ILE A 138 5.20 25.08 57.20
C ILE A 138 4.34 26.33 57.49
N LYS A 139 3.22 26.52 56.77
CA LYS A 139 2.27 27.62 57.04
C LYS A 139 1.72 27.57 58.45
N ARG A 140 1.33 26.38 58.94
CA ARG A 140 0.86 26.20 60.32
C ARG A 140 1.93 26.59 61.34
N ARG A 141 3.18 26.16 61.16
CA ARG A 141 4.30 26.54 62.04
C ARG A 141 4.56 28.05 62.03
N PHE A 142 4.50 28.68 60.86
CA PHE A 142 4.62 30.15 60.77
C PHE A 142 3.52 30.88 61.54
N GLU A 143 2.27 30.40 61.49
CA GLU A 143 1.18 31.01 62.27
C GLU A 143 1.39 30.84 63.78
N VAL A 144 1.82 29.65 64.24
CA VAL A 144 2.17 29.43 65.66
C VAL A 144 3.28 30.37 66.10
N HIS A 145 4.32 30.58 65.29
CA HIS A 145 5.39 31.54 65.59
C HIS A 145 4.89 32.99 65.64
N ARG A 146 3.98 33.36 64.72
CA ARG A 146 3.36 34.69 64.70
C ARG A 146 2.56 34.93 65.98
N GLU A 147 1.74 33.97 66.41
CA GLU A 147 0.98 34.05 67.67
C GLU A 147 1.89 34.12 68.91
N ALA A 148 3.00 33.36 68.92
CA ALA A 148 3.98 33.41 70.00
C ALA A 148 4.64 34.80 70.08
N LEU A 149 5.07 35.38 68.95
CA LEU A 149 5.61 36.74 68.89
C LEU A 149 4.60 37.79 69.38
N GLU A 150 3.32 37.64 69.03
CA GLU A 150 2.27 38.55 69.50
C GLU A 150 2.06 38.44 71.03
N ARG A 151 2.13 37.22 71.59
CA ARG A 151 2.11 36.99 73.04
C ARG A 151 3.30 37.65 73.75
N VAL A 152 4.51 37.52 73.20
CA VAL A 152 5.71 38.20 73.72
C VAL A 152 5.55 39.71 73.69
N ARG A 153 5.03 40.25 72.59
CA ARG A 153 4.75 41.69 72.43
C ARG A 153 3.77 42.19 73.49
N ASN A 154 2.72 41.43 73.77
CA ASN A 154 1.71 41.76 74.79
C ASN A 154 2.24 41.63 76.23
N LEU A 155 3.14 40.68 76.52
CA LEU A 155 3.80 40.58 77.83
C LEU A 155 4.81 41.70 78.06
N ALA A 156 5.53 42.12 77.00
CA ALA A 156 6.45 43.24 77.07
C ALA A 156 5.75 44.57 77.38
N SER A 157 4.51 44.77 76.90
CA SER A 157 3.70 45.96 77.23
C SER A 157 3.08 45.92 78.63
N GLN A 158 3.09 44.79 79.33
CA GLN A 158 2.54 44.61 80.68
C GLN A 158 3.59 44.64 81.81
N GLY A 159 4.87 44.92 81.52
CA GLY A 159 5.90 45.05 82.55
C GLY A 159 6.38 43.70 83.14
N ALA A 160 6.65 42.72 82.28
CA ALA A 160 7.16 41.41 82.68
C ALA A 160 8.58 41.46 83.30
N THR A 161 8.81 40.58 84.28
CA THR A 161 10.08 40.45 85.02
C THR A 161 11.26 40.01 84.15
N THR A 162 12.49 40.36 84.55
CA THR A 162 13.72 40.14 83.77
C THR A 162 13.97 38.68 83.35
N LYS A 163 13.63 37.69 84.18
CA LYS A 163 13.78 36.25 83.85
C LYS A 163 12.86 35.78 82.71
N THR A 164 11.65 36.31 82.61
CA THR A 164 10.73 35.99 81.51
C THR A 164 11.21 36.60 80.18
N VAL A 165 11.88 37.76 80.24
CA VAL A 165 12.46 38.39 79.04
C VAL A 165 13.63 37.56 78.49
N GLU A 166 14.51 37.04 79.34
CA GLU A 166 15.66 36.21 78.91
C GLU A 166 15.22 34.88 78.29
N SER A 167 14.25 34.18 78.88
CA SER A 167 13.69 32.94 78.33
C SER A 167 13.08 33.17 76.94
N LEU A 168 12.32 34.25 76.77
CA LEU A 168 11.71 34.61 75.49
C LEU A 168 12.76 35.08 74.47
N GLN A 169 13.84 35.71 74.93
CA GLN A 169 14.97 36.08 74.06
C GLN A 169 15.74 34.86 73.55
N ALA A 170 15.89 33.81 74.37
CA ALA A 170 16.47 32.54 73.95
C ALA A 170 15.57 31.83 72.93
N GLU A 171 14.27 31.75 73.20
CA GLU A 171 13.28 31.16 72.28
C GLU A 171 13.24 31.92 70.94
N ILE A 172 13.26 33.26 70.93
CA ILE A 172 13.35 34.05 69.69
C ILE A 172 14.63 33.75 68.91
N ARG A 173 15.75 33.46 69.59
CA ARG A 173 17.03 33.15 68.94
C ARG A 173 16.97 31.77 68.27
N ASP A 174 16.44 30.77 68.97
CA ASP A 174 16.25 29.42 68.45
C ASP A 174 15.27 29.42 67.27
N LEU A 175 14.16 30.14 67.39
CA LEU A 175 13.17 30.29 66.30
C LEU A 175 13.72 31.01 65.07
N ARG A 176 14.61 32.00 65.26
CA ARG A 176 15.30 32.64 64.13
C ARG A 176 16.28 31.69 63.45
N GLN A 177 16.95 30.82 64.22
CA GLN A 177 17.87 29.83 63.67
C GLN A 177 17.13 28.71 62.93
N GLU A 178 16.00 28.22 63.47
CA GLU A 178 15.13 27.25 62.78
C GLU A 178 14.55 27.83 61.49
N LYS A 179 14.06 29.08 61.51
CA LYS A 179 13.58 29.77 60.29
C LYS A 179 14.69 29.89 59.23
N LEU A 180 15.94 30.12 59.63
CA LEU A 180 17.08 30.18 58.71
C LEU A 180 17.38 28.82 58.09
N GLN A 181 17.29 27.73 58.87
CA GLN A 181 17.46 26.37 58.36
C GLN A 181 16.33 25.93 57.44
N VAL A 182 15.08 26.24 57.79
CA VAL A 182 13.90 25.94 56.95
C VAL A 182 13.94 26.78 55.67
N GLY A 183 14.39 28.04 55.73
CA GLY A 183 14.56 28.90 54.56
C GLY A 183 15.64 28.46 53.57
N GLN A 184 16.60 27.61 53.97
CA GLN A 184 17.61 27.04 53.07
C GLN A 184 17.12 25.80 52.31
N LYS A 185 16.14 25.05 52.84
CA LYS A 185 15.57 23.88 52.18
C LYS A 185 14.79 24.16 50.88
N PRO A 186 13.98 25.22 50.73
CA PRO A 186 13.25 25.47 49.49
C PRO A 186 14.17 25.73 48.30
N GLY A 187 15.34 26.36 48.50
CA GLY A 187 16.32 26.53 47.42
C GLY A 187 16.83 25.21 46.85
N SER A 188 17.09 24.22 47.71
CA SER A 188 17.50 22.88 47.27
C SER A 188 16.38 22.12 46.55
N VAL A 189 15.12 22.34 46.94
CA VAL A 189 13.96 21.73 46.27
C VAL A 189 13.70 22.41 44.93
N GLU A 190 13.75 23.74 44.84
CA GLU A 190 13.62 24.49 43.58
C GLU A 190 14.73 24.13 42.59
N GLU A 191 15.99 24.02 43.03
CA GLU A 191 17.09 23.52 42.18
C GLU A 191 16.82 22.11 41.66
N ARG A 192 16.30 21.22 42.51
CA ARG A 192 15.98 19.85 42.09
C ARG A 192 14.76 19.79 41.16
N THR A 193 13.80 20.67 41.35
CA THR A 193 12.59 20.75 40.50
C THR A 193 12.95 21.28 39.13
N THR A 194 13.76 22.34 39.05
CA THR A 194 14.25 22.90 37.78
C THR A 194 15.16 21.92 37.04
N ALA A 195 16.01 21.16 37.75
CA ALA A 195 16.81 20.07 37.17
C ALA A 195 15.92 18.98 36.54
N LEU A 196 14.92 18.48 37.27
CA LEU A 196 13.98 17.48 36.74
C LEU A 196 13.16 18.01 35.56
N GLU A 197 12.73 19.27 35.58
CA GLU A 197 12.04 19.90 34.45
C GLU A 197 12.94 19.95 33.20
N SER A 198 14.22 20.29 33.37
CA SER A 198 15.19 20.30 32.27
C SER A 198 15.45 18.90 31.70
N GLU A 199 15.54 17.87 32.55
CA GLU A 199 15.69 16.48 32.11
C GLU A 199 14.44 16.02 31.34
N LEU A 200 13.24 16.38 31.81
CA LEU A 200 11.99 16.01 31.16
C LEU A 200 11.82 16.68 29.79
N VAL A 201 12.23 17.95 29.66
CA VAL A 201 12.28 18.65 28.37
C VAL A 201 13.30 17.99 27.44
N SER A 202 14.49 17.66 27.94
CA SER A 202 15.52 16.97 27.15
C SER A 202 15.03 15.61 26.63
N TRP A 203 14.38 14.82 27.49
CA TRP A 203 13.86 13.50 27.11
C TRP A 203 12.70 13.62 26.11
N LYS A 204 11.82 14.60 26.28
CA LYS A 204 10.76 14.89 25.32
C LYS A 204 11.33 15.21 23.94
N THR A 205 12.33 16.10 23.86
CA THR A 205 12.97 16.46 22.59
C THR A 205 13.70 15.27 21.95
N ASP A 206 14.34 14.40 22.75
CA ASP A 206 14.95 13.16 22.24
C ASP A 206 13.89 12.22 21.62
N MET A 207 12.77 12.02 22.30
CA MET A 207 11.67 11.19 21.79
C MET A 207 11.03 11.76 20.52
N GLU A 208 10.84 13.08 20.46
CA GLU A 208 10.34 13.77 19.25
C GLU A 208 11.30 13.56 18.06
N ASN A 209 12.61 13.75 18.26
CA ASN A 209 13.61 13.52 17.22
C ASN A 209 13.67 12.05 16.75
N ARG A 210 13.50 11.10 17.67
CA ARG A 210 13.44 9.67 17.34
C ARG A 210 12.18 9.34 16.54
N LEU A 211 11.04 9.94 16.88
CA LEU A 211 9.79 9.79 16.15
C LEU A 211 9.94 10.32 14.71
N ASP A 212 10.49 11.52 14.54
CA ASP A 212 10.75 12.13 13.24
C ASP A 212 11.68 11.28 12.38
N THR A 213 12.71 10.68 13.00
CA THR A 213 13.64 9.77 12.33
C THR A 213 12.94 8.51 11.83
N LEU A 214 12.08 7.91 12.66
CA LEU A 214 11.32 6.71 12.30
C LEU A 214 10.28 7.00 11.21
N GLU A 215 9.61 8.16 11.26
CA GLU A 215 8.67 8.57 10.22
C GLU A 215 9.38 8.78 8.88
N LEU A 216 10.57 9.38 8.89
CA LEU A 216 11.40 9.53 7.70
C LEU A 216 11.81 8.16 7.13
N GLN A 217 12.26 7.23 7.98
CA GLN A 217 12.61 5.86 7.57
C GLN A 217 11.42 5.16 6.90
N PHE A 218 10.24 5.19 7.53
CA PHE A 218 9.03 4.60 6.99
C PHE A 218 8.66 5.19 5.62
N ILE A 219 8.74 6.52 5.45
CA ILE A 219 8.48 7.17 4.16
C ILE A 219 9.49 6.71 3.10
N THR A 220 10.77 6.58 3.46
CA THR A 220 11.81 6.14 2.51
C THR A 220 11.65 4.68 2.10
N GLU A 221 11.37 3.78 3.04
CA GLU A 221 11.13 2.36 2.76
C GLU A 221 9.87 2.16 1.92
N LYS A 222 8.79 2.87 2.24
CA LYS A 222 7.56 2.88 1.44
C LYS A 222 7.83 3.29 0.00
N LYS A 223 8.57 4.39 -0.22
CA LYS A 223 8.94 4.84 -1.57
C LYS A 223 9.81 3.82 -2.30
N ALA A 224 10.75 3.18 -1.61
CA ALA A 224 11.59 2.14 -2.20
C ALA A 224 10.75 0.93 -2.64
N ALA A 225 9.78 0.50 -1.82
CA ALA A 225 8.85 -0.56 -2.15
C ALA A 225 7.94 -0.19 -3.36
N GLU A 226 7.43 1.04 -3.41
CA GLU A 226 6.64 1.54 -4.55
C GLU A 226 7.43 1.60 -5.87
N ILE A 227 8.73 1.86 -5.81
CA ILE A 227 9.61 1.82 -6.99
C ILE A 227 9.79 0.38 -7.45
N LYS A 228 10.11 -0.54 -6.53
CA LYS A 228 10.25 -1.97 -6.84
C LYS A 228 8.98 -2.53 -7.48
N LEU A 229 7.81 -2.22 -6.91
CA LEU A 229 6.52 -2.65 -7.47
C LEU A 229 6.35 -2.17 -8.91
N ARG A 230 6.58 -0.87 -9.17
CA ARG A 230 6.50 -0.32 -10.53
C ARG A 230 7.46 -0.97 -11.52
N ASP A 231 8.65 -1.36 -11.08
CA ASP A 231 9.61 -2.02 -11.96
C ASP A 231 9.20 -3.48 -12.24
N THR A 232 8.66 -4.20 -11.25
CA THR A 232 8.07 -5.53 -11.47
C THR A 232 6.84 -5.48 -12.39
N GLU A 233 5.99 -4.45 -12.30
CA GLU A 233 4.86 -4.25 -13.19
C GLU A 233 5.30 -4.02 -14.64
N LYS A 234 6.39 -3.27 -14.87
CA LYS A 234 6.97 -3.08 -16.20
C LYS A 234 7.54 -4.37 -16.76
N GLU A 235 8.20 -5.17 -15.93
CA GLU A 235 8.74 -6.47 -16.34
C GLU A 235 7.61 -7.44 -16.74
N ILE A 236 6.54 -7.52 -15.94
CA ILE A 236 5.34 -8.30 -16.28
C ILE A 236 4.72 -7.82 -17.59
N ALA A 237 4.62 -6.50 -17.81
CA ALA A 237 4.10 -5.95 -19.06
C ALA A 237 4.99 -6.31 -20.26
N ALA A 238 6.32 -6.27 -20.10
CA ALA A 238 7.26 -6.68 -21.14
C ALA A 238 7.13 -8.17 -21.49
N LEU A 239 7.01 -9.03 -20.47
CA LEU A 239 6.79 -10.47 -20.65
C LEU A 239 5.46 -10.74 -21.36
N ARG A 240 4.37 -10.06 -20.97
CA ARG A 240 3.07 -10.19 -21.66
C ARG A 240 3.17 -9.82 -23.13
N HIS A 241 3.78 -8.68 -23.45
CA HIS A 241 3.99 -8.27 -24.84
C HIS A 241 4.86 -9.28 -25.62
N GLN A 242 5.89 -9.84 -25.00
CA GLN A 242 6.69 -10.91 -25.62
C GLN A 242 5.85 -12.15 -25.92
N THR A 243 5.03 -12.61 -24.97
CA THR A 243 4.14 -13.76 -25.19
C THR A 243 3.06 -13.49 -26.24
N GLU A 244 2.50 -12.28 -26.29
CA GLU A 244 1.54 -11.86 -27.32
C GLU A 244 2.18 -11.86 -28.72
N THR A 245 3.40 -11.32 -28.85
CA THR A 245 4.11 -11.32 -30.15
C THR A 245 4.49 -12.72 -30.60
N GLN A 246 4.88 -13.61 -29.68
CA GLN A 246 5.15 -15.02 -29.98
C GLN A 246 3.88 -15.78 -30.38
N THR A 247 2.78 -15.63 -29.65
CA THR A 247 1.49 -16.28 -29.97
C THR A 247 0.93 -15.78 -31.29
N ALA A 248 1.03 -14.48 -31.60
CA ALA A 248 0.67 -13.93 -32.91
C ALA A 248 1.54 -14.52 -34.04
N GLY A 249 2.84 -14.72 -33.80
CA GLY A 249 3.75 -15.37 -34.74
C GLY A 249 3.38 -16.82 -35.03
N MET A 250 3.11 -17.61 -33.99
CA MET A 250 2.68 -19.01 -34.10
C MET A 250 1.32 -19.13 -34.77
N SER A 251 0.35 -18.28 -34.42
CA SER A 251 -0.97 -18.24 -35.04
C SER A 251 -0.89 -18.00 -36.55
N LYS A 252 -0.03 -17.05 -36.98
CA LYS A 252 0.21 -16.79 -38.41
C LYS A 252 0.85 -17.98 -39.13
N GLN A 253 1.72 -18.74 -38.48
CA GLN A 253 2.30 -19.96 -39.04
C GLN A 253 1.24 -21.06 -39.18
N LEU A 254 0.39 -21.25 -38.16
CA LEU A 254 -0.73 -22.20 -38.20
C LEU A 254 -1.71 -21.86 -39.34
N SER A 255 -2.12 -20.60 -39.48
CA SER A 255 -3.02 -20.21 -40.58
C SER A 255 -2.44 -20.49 -41.97
N ARG A 256 -1.11 -20.35 -42.15
CA ARG A 256 -0.43 -20.70 -43.41
C ARG A 256 -0.45 -22.21 -43.66
N LEU A 257 -0.19 -23.01 -42.64
CA LEU A 257 -0.25 -24.47 -42.73
C LEU A 257 -1.68 -24.94 -43.05
N GLU A 258 -2.69 -24.36 -42.41
CA GLU A 258 -4.10 -24.64 -42.70
C GLU A 258 -4.47 -24.27 -44.14
N GLN A 259 -4.01 -23.11 -44.62
CA GLN A 259 -4.21 -22.70 -46.02
C GLN A 259 -3.57 -23.70 -47.00
N ASN A 260 -2.32 -24.12 -46.75
CA ASN A 260 -1.64 -25.12 -47.58
C ASN A 260 -2.37 -26.47 -47.58
N LEU A 261 -2.85 -26.92 -46.41
CA LEU A 261 -3.63 -28.16 -46.30
C LEU A 261 -4.97 -28.07 -47.06
N THR A 262 -5.68 -26.95 -46.95
CA THR A 262 -6.94 -26.76 -47.72
C THR A 262 -6.69 -26.75 -49.23
N GLN A 263 -5.57 -26.18 -49.68
CA GLN A 263 -5.19 -26.18 -51.09
C GLN A 263 -4.93 -27.61 -51.59
N ILE A 264 -4.19 -28.43 -50.81
CA ILE A 264 -3.95 -29.85 -51.13
C ILE A 264 -5.25 -30.67 -51.09
N SER A 265 -6.14 -30.41 -50.13
CA SER A 265 -7.42 -31.13 -50.00
C SER A 265 -8.44 -30.78 -51.08
N SER A 266 -8.26 -29.67 -51.81
CA SER A 266 -9.15 -29.27 -52.91
C SER A 266 -8.88 -30.01 -54.22
N GLU A 267 -7.75 -30.74 -54.34
CA GLU A 267 -7.52 -31.67 -55.45
C GLU A 267 -8.40 -32.93 -55.29
N PRO A 268 -9.04 -33.42 -56.37
CA PRO A 268 -9.93 -34.57 -56.31
C PRO A 268 -9.19 -35.82 -55.82
N ARG A 269 -9.64 -36.38 -54.69
CA ARG A 269 -9.01 -37.51 -53.97
C ARG A 269 -8.77 -38.78 -54.80
N HIS A 270 -9.38 -38.89 -55.98
CA HIS A 270 -9.33 -40.07 -56.85
C HIS A 270 -8.03 -40.19 -57.66
N THR A 271 -7.19 -39.16 -57.68
CA THR A 271 -5.90 -39.16 -58.41
C THR A 271 -4.67 -39.20 -57.50
N LEU A 272 -4.87 -39.18 -56.18
CA LEU A 272 -3.78 -39.18 -55.20
C LEU A 272 -3.34 -40.63 -54.89
N PRO A 273 -2.03 -40.94 -54.98
CA PRO A 273 -1.50 -42.22 -54.56
C PRO A 273 -1.88 -42.57 -53.11
N PRO A 274 -2.17 -43.85 -52.78
CA PRO A 274 -2.53 -44.28 -51.44
C PRO A 274 -1.54 -43.86 -50.34
N ALA A 275 -0.24 -43.79 -50.67
CA ALA A 275 0.79 -43.32 -49.75
C ALA A 275 0.59 -41.86 -49.32
N ILE A 276 0.04 -41.01 -50.20
CA ILE A 276 -0.25 -39.60 -49.88
C ILE A 276 -1.49 -39.50 -48.99
N LEU A 277 -2.49 -40.37 -49.16
CA LEU A 277 -3.66 -40.42 -48.28
C LEU A 277 -3.27 -40.82 -46.85
N VAL A 278 -2.41 -41.83 -46.69
CA VAL A 278 -1.89 -42.24 -45.37
C VAL A 278 -1.10 -41.09 -44.72
N PHE A 279 -0.26 -40.40 -45.49
CA PHE A 279 0.49 -39.24 -44.99
C PHE A 279 -0.42 -38.07 -44.59
N LEU A 280 -1.50 -37.81 -45.34
CA LEU A 280 -2.49 -36.78 -45.00
C LEU A 280 -3.26 -37.13 -43.72
N ASP A 281 -3.66 -38.39 -43.54
CA ASP A 281 -4.31 -38.84 -42.29
C ASP A 281 -3.36 -38.73 -41.09
N GLU A 282 -2.07 -39.02 -41.27
CA GLU A 282 -1.05 -38.86 -40.22
C GLU A 282 -0.81 -37.37 -39.87
N LEU A 283 -0.82 -36.48 -40.88
CA LEU A 283 -0.77 -35.02 -40.66
C LEU A 283 -1.99 -34.49 -39.92
N VAL A 284 -3.19 -34.98 -40.25
CA VAL A 284 -4.42 -34.62 -39.51
C VAL A 284 -4.34 -35.11 -38.06
N GLY A 285 -3.86 -36.34 -37.84
CA GLY A 285 -3.62 -36.86 -36.49
C GLY A 285 -2.58 -36.05 -35.71
N GLN A 286 -1.53 -35.57 -36.37
CA GLN A 286 -0.53 -34.68 -35.74
C GLN A 286 -1.12 -33.31 -35.39
N LYS A 287 -2.00 -32.74 -36.24
CA LYS A 287 -2.72 -31.49 -35.93
C LYS A 287 -3.56 -31.65 -34.67
N ASP A 288 -4.33 -32.73 -34.56
CA ASP A 288 -5.20 -32.96 -33.40
C ASP A 288 -4.38 -33.12 -32.10
N ASN A 289 -3.22 -33.78 -32.19
CA ASN A 289 -2.33 -33.95 -31.04
C ASN A 289 -1.68 -32.62 -30.61
N LEU A 290 -1.31 -31.75 -31.56
CA LEU A 290 -0.79 -30.41 -31.28
C LEU A 290 -1.87 -29.49 -30.68
N MET A 291 -3.11 -29.55 -31.19
CA MET A 291 -4.26 -28.83 -30.62
C MET A 291 -4.51 -29.27 -29.17
N LYS A 292 -4.47 -30.58 -28.91
CA LYS A 292 -4.62 -31.13 -27.57
C LYS A 292 -3.52 -30.65 -26.62
N MET A 293 -2.25 -30.68 -27.05
CA MET A 293 -1.13 -30.13 -26.26
C MET A 293 -1.30 -28.63 -25.96
N LEU A 294 -1.83 -27.84 -26.90
CA LEU A 294 -2.09 -26.41 -26.70
C LEU A 294 -3.21 -26.17 -25.70
N GLU A 295 -4.27 -26.98 -25.73
CA GLU A 295 -5.36 -26.95 -24.75
C GLU A 295 -4.87 -27.38 -23.36
N ASP A 296 -4.07 -28.44 -23.27
CA ASP A 296 -3.49 -28.94 -22.01
C ASP A 296 -2.55 -27.89 -21.39
N ALA A 297 -1.68 -27.26 -22.19
CA ALA A 297 -0.81 -26.17 -21.75
C ALA A 297 -1.61 -24.94 -21.27
N SER A 298 -2.71 -24.62 -21.96
CA SER A 298 -3.59 -23.52 -21.54
C SER A 298 -4.30 -23.83 -20.22
N ARG A 299 -4.71 -25.08 -19.99
CA ARG A 299 -5.32 -25.51 -18.71
C ARG A 299 -4.34 -25.48 -17.55
N GLU A 300 -3.10 -25.95 -17.75
CA GLU A 300 -2.06 -25.89 -16.71
C GLU A 300 -1.74 -24.44 -16.30
N THR A 301 -1.70 -23.52 -17.26
CA THR A 301 -1.44 -22.09 -17.00
C THR A 301 -2.57 -21.44 -16.19
N ILE A 302 -3.83 -21.80 -16.45
CA ILE A 302 -4.99 -21.29 -15.69
C ILE A 302 -5.03 -21.89 -14.27
N THR A 303 -4.70 -23.17 -14.13
CA THR A 303 -4.71 -23.86 -12.83
C THR A 303 -3.60 -23.33 -11.91
N ALA A 304 -2.42 -23.00 -12.44
CA ALA A 304 -1.31 -22.44 -11.66
C ALA A 304 -1.53 -20.99 -11.18
N LEU A 305 -2.48 -20.25 -11.79
CA LEU A 305 -2.81 -18.87 -11.42
C LEU A 305 -4.01 -18.76 -10.46
N THR A 306 -4.61 -19.88 -10.05
CA THR A 306 -5.64 -19.89 -9.01
C THR A 306 -4.92 -20.06 -7.68
N PRO A 307 -4.81 -19.01 -6.83
CA PRO A 307 -4.17 -19.18 -5.54
C PRO A 307 -5.01 -20.14 -4.71
N GLU A 308 -4.48 -21.33 -4.42
CA GLU A 308 -5.01 -22.16 -3.34
C GLU A 308 -4.98 -21.29 -2.08
N THR A 309 -6.15 -20.80 -1.70
CA THR A 309 -6.33 -20.06 -0.47
C THR A 309 -6.17 -21.10 0.64
N PRO A 310 -5.15 -20.99 1.51
CA PRO A 310 -4.99 -21.96 2.58
C PRO A 310 -6.24 -21.92 3.47
N PRO A 311 -6.71 -23.08 3.98
CA PRO A 311 -7.91 -23.14 4.80
C PRO A 311 -7.70 -22.27 6.04
N GLU A 312 -8.54 -21.24 6.18
CA GLU A 312 -8.66 -20.42 7.38
C GLU A 312 -8.79 -21.34 8.60
N MET A 313 -7.79 -21.30 9.47
CA MET A 313 -7.97 -21.68 10.86
C MET A 313 -8.95 -20.69 11.49
N VAL A 314 -10.22 -21.10 11.52
CA VAL A 314 -11.30 -20.49 12.29
C VAL A 314 -10.89 -20.50 13.76
N GLN A 315 -10.33 -19.40 14.25
CA GLN A 315 -10.31 -19.06 15.67
C GLN A 315 -11.53 -18.19 15.96
N SER A 316 -12.55 -18.85 16.48
CA SER A 316 -13.73 -18.27 17.09
C SER A 316 -13.37 -17.40 18.29
N HIS A 317 -13.56 -16.09 18.17
CA HIS A 317 -13.66 -15.20 19.32
C HIS A 317 -15.09 -14.67 19.45
N GLU A 318 -15.82 -15.24 20.41
CA GLU A 318 -17.06 -14.68 20.96
C GLU A 318 -16.82 -13.29 21.58
N PRO A 319 -17.74 -12.33 21.39
CA PRO A 319 -17.84 -11.17 22.26
C PRO A 319 -18.80 -11.45 23.42
N VAL A 320 -18.23 -11.52 24.63
CA VAL A 320 -18.95 -11.56 25.90
C VAL A 320 -19.75 -10.27 26.08
N THR A 321 -21.07 -10.40 26.05
CA THR A 321 -22.02 -9.37 26.49
C THR A 321 -22.02 -9.29 28.01
N LYS A 322 -21.71 -8.11 28.58
CA LYS A 322 -22.10 -7.77 29.96
C LYS A 322 -22.71 -6.39 30.04
N GLN A 323 -23.96 -6.41 30.50
CA GLN A 323 -24.81 -5.33 30.94
C GLN A 323 -24.16 -4.53 32.08
N LEU A 324 -24.36 -3.21 32.13
CA LEU A 324 -24.47 -2.48 33.39
C LEU A 324 -25.33 -1.20 33.28
N THR A 325 -26.57 -1.36 33.71
CA THR A 325 -27.46 -0.43 34.43
C THR A 325 -27.47 1.09 34.17
N LYS A 326 -28.60 1.52 33.60
CA LYS A 326 -29.46 2.65 34.03
C LYS A 326 -29.11 3.28 35.38
N ARG A 327 -28.90 4.60 35.41
CA ARG A 327 -29.50 5.51 36.41
C ARG A 327 -29.87 6.84 35.78
N LYS A 328 -31.13 7.21 35.99
CA LYS A 328 -31.83 8.43 35.64
C LYS A 328 -31.78 9.34 36.87
N ALA A 329 -31.38 10.59 36.72
CA ALA A 329 -31.74 11.66 37.66
C ALA A 329 -31.76 12.99 36.91
N GLU A 330 -32.94 13.57 36.98
CA GLU A 330 -33.49 14.76 36.38
C GLU A 330 -33.27 15.94 37.35
N SER A 331 -32.92 17.13 36.86
CA SER A 331 -33.09 18.37 37.62
C SER A 331 -33.09 19.59 36.70
N ASP A 332 -34.05 20.46 37.00
CA ASP A 332 -34.59 21.55 36.21
C ASP A 332 -33.69 22.80 36.04
N LEU A 333 -34.01 23.49 34.94
CA LEU A 333 -33.76 24.88 34.49
C LEU A 333 -33.83 25.96 35.60
N PRO A 334 -33.20 27.16 35.44
CA PRO A 334 -33.61 28.13 34.39
C PRO A 334 -32.51 29.00 33.72
N GLN A 335 -32.73 29.32 32.44
CA GLN A 335 -32.22 30.50 31.70
C GLN A 335 -33.05 31.76 32.07
N PRO A 336 -32.68 33.02 31.72
CA PRO A 336 -31.94 33.44 30.50
C PRO A 336 -30.97 34.64 30.68
N VAL A 337 -30.30 35.03 29.58
CA VAL A 337 -30.08 36.41 29.06
C VAL A 337 -28.92 36.39 28.02
N PRO A 338 -29.01 37.15 26.91
CA PRO A 338 -28.38 36.81 25.64
C PRO A 338 -26.99 37.42 25.52
N LYS A 339 -25.97 36.57 25.31
CA LYS A 339 -24.65 37.01 24.86
C LYS A 339 -24.43 36.51 23.44
N ARG A 340 -24.45 37.49 22.53
CA ARG A 340 -23.82 37.54 21.20
C ARG A 340 -22.88 36.35 20.94
N ALA A 341 -23.36 35.36 20.20
CA ALA A 341 -22.58 34.20 19.80
C ALA A 341 -21.61 34.60 18.67
N SER A 342 -20.37 34.88 19.05
CA SER A 342 -19.21 34.86 18.15
C SER A 342 -18.30 33.72 18.60
N SER A 343 -18.77 32.49 18.45
CA SER A 343 -17.93 31.31 18.63
C SER A 343 -18.46 30.23 17.69
N SER A 344 -17.81 30.10 16.54
CA SER A 344 -17.96 28.97 15.64
C SER A 344 -17.45 27.74 16.39
N ALA A 345 -18.35 26.84 16.79
CA ALA A 345 -17.95 25.55 17.36
C ALA A 345 -17.20 24.73 16.28
N PRO A 346 -16.09 24.04 16.63
CA PRO A 346 -15.26 23.33 15.65
C PRO A 346 -15.99 22.15 14.99
N ILE A 347 -15.72 21.89 13.70
CA ILE A 347 -16.29 20.75 12.95
C ILE A 347 -15.91 19.41 13.59
N GLU A 348 -14.72 19.28 14.18
CA GLU A 348 -14.32 18.05 14.89
C GLU A 348 -15.10 17.79 16.18
N THR A 349 -15.80 18.78 16.76
CA THR A 349 -16.70 18.54 17.90
C THR A 349 -18.05 17.97 17.49
N LEU A 350 -18.37 17.97 16.20
CA LEU A 350 -19.62 17.44 15.65
C LEU A 350 -19.56 15.94 15.37
N PHE A 351 -18.36 15.37 15.26
CA PHE A 351 -18.17 13.95 14.96
C PHE A 351 -17.40 13.26 16.08
N ASP A 352 -17.97 12.17 16.60
CA ASP A 352 -17.19 11.25 17.42
C ASP A 352 -16.05 10.69 16.56
N ARG A 353 -14.80 10.90 17.00
CA ARG A 353 -13.59 10.42 16.30
C ARG A 353 -13.58 8.90 16.11
N ASN A 354 -14.35 8.17 16.91
CA ASN A 354 -14.50 6.73 16.81
C ASN A 354 -15.66 6.29 15.92
N SER A 355 -16.53 7.22 15.48
CA SER A 355 -17.64 6.91 14.58
C SER A 355 -17.14 6.38 13.24
N GLU A 356 -17.84 5.38 12.70
CA GLU A 356 -17.59 4.85 11.36
C GLU A 356 -17.74 5.94 10.29
N ASP A 357 -18.67 6.89 10.49
CA ASP A 357 -18.87 8.02 9.58
C ASP A 357 -17.64 8.92 9.49
N TYR A 358 -16.95 9.18 10.62
CA TYR A 358 -15.73 9.99 10.62
C TYR A 358 -14.56 9.27 9.95
N LYS A 359 -14.44 7.95 10.18
CA LYS A 359 -13.42 7.11 9.51
C LYS A 359 -13.66 7.06 7.99
N ALA A 360 -14.91 6.89 7.56
CA ALA A 360 -15.31 6.91 6.16
C ALA A 360 -15.02 8.27 5.52
N LEU A 361 -15.39 9.38 6.18
CA LEU A 361 -15.10 10.73 5.74
C LEU A 361 -13.59 10.97 5.59
N LYS A 362 -12.78 10.51 6.55
CA LYS A 362 -11.32 10.64 6.52
C LYS A 362 -10.69 9.84 5.37
N ALA A 363 -11.14 8.61 5.16
CA ALA A 363 -10.70 7.78 4.03
C ALA A 363 -11.06 8.45 2.69
N TRP A 364 -12.28 8.98 2.58
CA TRP A 364 -12.74 9.68 1.39
C TRP A 364 -11.94 10.97 1.12
N TYR A 365 -11.66 11.73 2.17
CA TYR A 365 -10.81 12.92 2.08
C TYR A 365 -9.41 12.61 1.52
N VAL A 366 -8.80 11.49 1.94
CA VAL A 366 -7.48 11.07 1.42
C VAL A 366 -7.55 10.78 -0.08
N ILE A 367 -8.58 10.04 -0.53
CA ILE A 367 -8.77 9.72 -1.95
C ILE A 367 -8.91 11.01 -2.77
N CYS A 368 -9.80 11.92 -2.37
CA CYS A 368 -10.02 13.17 -3.10
C CYS A 368 -8.82 14.12 -3.03
N ARG A 369 -8.02 14.08 -1.95
CA ARG A 369 -6.76 14.83 -1.87
C ARG A 369 -5.76 14.34 -2.91
N GLU A 370 -5.64 13.03 -3.12
CA GLU A 370 -4.75 12.47 -4.14
C GLU A 370 -5.28 12.72 -5.56
N GLU A 371 -6.60 12.67 -5.78
CA GLU A 371 -7.22 13.09 -7.05
C GLU A 371 -6.91 14.56 -7.36
N TYR A 372 -7.06 15.46 -6.37
CA TYR A 372 -6.76 16.89 -6.53
C TYR A 372 -5.28 17.14 -6.85
N LYS A 373 -4.35 16.39 -6.23
CA LYS A 373 -2.91 16.52 -6.50
C LYS A 373 -2.52 16.02 -7.88
N SER A 374 -3.09 14.89 -8.30
CA SER A 374 -2.80 14.27 -9.59
C SER A 374 -3.44 15.05 -10.74
N HIS A 375 -4.64 15.59 -10.52
CA HIS A 375 -5.44 16.28 -11.53
C HIS A 375 -6.09 17.55 -10.94
N PRO A 376 -5.34 18.65 -10.78
CA PRO A 376 -5.87 19.87 -10.21
C PRO A 376 -7.04 20.41 -11.06
N PRO A 377 -8.23 20.57 -10.47
CA PRO A 377 -9.43 21.02 -11.18
C PRO A 377 -9.29 22.47 -11.62
N LYS A 378 -10.01 22.85 -12.69
CA LYS A 378 -10.09 24.26 -13.13
C LYS A 378 -10.82 25.16 -12.13
N SER A 379 -11.62 24.57 -11.23
CA SER A 379 -12.39 25.27 -10.20
C SER A 379 -12.40 24.46 -8.91
N ASP A 380 -11.72 24.99 -7.88
CA ASP A 380 -11.72 24.42 -6.54
C ASP A 380 -13.14 24.30 -5.98
N VAL A 381 -13.98 25.31 -6.25
CA VAL A 381 -15.37 25.35 -5.79
C VAL A 381 -16.16 24.17 -6.32
N ALA A 382 -16.11 23.93 -7.64
CA ALA A 382 -16.82 22.81 -8.24
C ALA A 382 -16.32 21.46 -7.70
N PHE A 383 -15.02 21.34 -7.49
CA PHE A 383 -14.41 20.13 -6.93
C PHE A 383 -14.82 19.87 -5.48
N ILE A 384 -14.82 20.90 -4.64
CA ILE A 384 -15.23 20.81 -3.23
C ILE A 384 -16.71 20.41 -3.13
N TRP A 385 -17.59 21.00 -3.94
CA TRP A 385 -19.00 20.61 -3.94
C TRP A 385 -19.22 19.20 -4.47
N LYS A 386 -18.46 18.76 -5.49
CA LYS A 386 -18.46 17.36 -5.94
C LYS A 386 -18.05 16.42 -4.80
N PHE A 387 -17.01 16.77 -4.05
CA PHE A 387 -16.57 16.01 -2.88
C PHE A 387 -17.68 15.88 -1.84
N ILE A 388 -18.28 16.99 -1.43
CA ILE A 388 -19.33 17.02 -0.40
C ILE A 388 -20.57 16.22 -0.83
N SER A 389 -20.96 16.32 -2.11
CA SER A 389 -22.08 15.55 -2.67
C SER A 389 -21.78 14.06 -2.84
N SER A 390 -20.51 13.64 -2.77
CA SER A 390 -20.10 12.24 -2.85
C SER A 390 -20.04 11.55 -1.48
N ILE A 391 -20.30 12.28 -0.39
CA ILE A 391 -20.37 11.71 0.96
C ILE A 391 -21.70 10.94 1.06
N GLU A 392 -21.61 9.64 1.34
CA GLU A 392 -22.76 8.73 1.38
C GLU A 392 -23.77 9.08 2.47
N ASN A 393 -23.29 9.56 3.62
CA ASN A 393 -24.14 9.98 4.72
C ASN A 393 -24.64 11.45 4.50
N PRO A 394 -25.95 11.66 4.30
CA PRO A 394 -26.50 12.98 4.00
C PRO A 394 -26.40 13.95 5.17
N ASP A 395 -26.42 13.45 6.42
CA ASP A 395 -26.29 14.28 7.61
C ASP A 395 -24.88 14.83 7.74
N VAL A 396 -23.85 13.98 7.53
CA VAL A 396 -22.44 14.40 7.50
C VAL A 396 -22.19 15.42 6.41
N SER A 397 -22.73 15.17 5.20
CA SER A 397 -22.64 16.10 4.08
C SER A 397 -23.24 17.46 4.46
N LYS A 398 -24.46 17.47 4.99
CA LYS A 398 -25.16 18.69 5.42
C LYS A 398 -24.39 19.45 6.51
N THR A 399 -23.87 18.75 7.51
CA THR A 399 -23.06 19.37 8.58
C THR A 399 -21.81 20.05 8.02
N ILE A 400 -21.11 19.43 7.06
CA ILE A 400 -19.94 20.03 6.40
C ILE A 400 -20.35 21.25 5.57
N GLN A 401 -21.48 21.19 4.86
CA GLN A 401 -22.01 22.34 4.10
C GLN A 401 -22.31 23.53 5.00
N GLU A 402 -23.01 23.29 6.11
CA GLU A 402 -23.35 24.32 7.10
C GLU A 402 -22.09 24.93 7.72
N ALA A 403 -21.11 24.10 8.07
CA ALA A 403 -19.86 24.57 8.65
C ALA A 403 -19.01 25.38 7.65
N LEU A 404 -19.01 25.01 6.37
CA LEU A 404 -18.33 25.79 5.33
C LEU A 404 -19.02 27.13 5.07
N LEU A 405 -20.35 27.16 5.05
CA LEU A 405 -21.13 28.40 4.95
C LEU A 405 -20.85 29.32 6.14
N GLN A 406 -20.66 28.75 7.34
CA GLN A 406 -20.33 29.51 8.55
C GLN A 406 -18.88 30.02 8.55
N ALA A 407 -17.92 29.21 8.11
CA ALA A 407 -16.50 29.58 8.05
C ALA A 407 -16.20 30.57 6.91
N LEU A 408 -16.97 30.51 5.82
CA LEU A 408 -16.76 31.28 4.60
C LEU A 408 -18.10 31.83 4.08
N PRO A 409 -18.63 32.93 4.67
CA PRO A 409 -19.92 33.49 4.27
C PRO A 409 -19.96 34.02 2.82
N ASP A 410 -18.79 34.18 2.18
CA ASP A 410 -18.63 34.71 0.83
C ASP A 410 -18.00 33.64 -0.11
N ILE A 411 -18.63 32.46 -0.18
CA ILE A 411 -18.14 31.26 -0.90
C ILE A 411 -17.74 31.55 -2.36
N ALA A 412 -18.41 32.51 -3.00
CA ALA A 412 -18.17 32.88 -4.39
C ALA A 412 -16.80 33.53 -4.65
N LYS A 413 -16.15 34.11 -3.63
CA LYS A 413 -14.88 34.85 -3.77
C LYS A 413 -13.77 34.22 -2.93
N GLY A 414 -13.32 33.05 -3.36
CA GLY A 414 -12.04 32.50 -2.91
C GLY A 414 -12.14 31.37 -1.91
N LEU A 415 -13.15 30.50 -2.04
CA LEU A 415 -13.07 29.13 -1.55
C LEU A 415 -12.02 28.38 -2.40
N THR A 416 -10.88 28.07 -1.77
CA THR A 416 -9.81 27.26 -2.37
C THR A 416 -9.69 25.94 -1.64
N TRP A 417 -9.09 24.94 -2.28
CA TRP A 417 -8.84 23.65 -1.64
C TRP A 417 -8.00 23.77 -0.36
N LYS A 418 -7.12 24.77 -0.29
CA LYS A 418 -6.36 25.11 0.91
C LYS A 418 -7.27 25.57 2.05
N LYS A 419 -8.17 26.54 1.80
CA LYS A 419 -9.11 27.03 2.82
C LYS A 419 -10.14 25.99 3.24
N PHE A 420 -10.57 25.13 2.31
CA PHE A 420 -11.43 24.00 2.61
C PHE A 420 -10.74 22.99 3.55
N ARG A 421 -9.47 22.67 3.26
CA ARG A 421 -8.66 21.84 4.16
C ARG A 421 -8.49 22.50 5.52
N GLU A 422 -8.18 23.79 5.56
CA GLU A 422 -8.09 24.52 6.82
C GLU A 422 -9.43 24.46 7.55
N ALA A 423 -10.58 24.67 6.90
CA ALA A 423 -11.88 24.50 7.56
C ALA A 423 -12.12 23.08 8.10
N LEU A 424 -11.58 22.05 7.45
CA LEU A 424 -11.66 20.66 7.92
C LEU A 424 -10.62 20.29 8.99
N VAL A 425 -9.46 20.98 9.05
CA VAL A 425 -8.28 20.59 9.84
C VAL A 425 -7.93 21.60 10.95
N TYR A 426 -8.31 22.88 10.83
CA TYR A 426 -8.06 23.90 11.85
C TYR A 426 -9.04 23.76 13.02
N HIS A 427 -8.62 23.00 14.03
CA HIS A 427 -8.54 23.48 15.42
C HIS A 427 -7.55 22.62 16.22
N PRO A 428 -6.97 23.16 17.31
CA PRO A 428 -5.61 22.86 17.74
C PRO A 428 -5.53 21.52 18.46
N SER A 429 -4.45 20.81 18.18
CA SER A 429 -3.86 19.76 19.01
C SER A 429 -3.56 20.23 20.42
#